data_AF-A0A9E1KVN5-F1
#
_entry.id   AF-A0A9E1KVN5-F1
#
_cell.length_a   1.000
_cell.length_b   1.000
_cell.length_c   1.000
_cell.angle_alpha   90.00
_cell.angle_beta   90.00
_cell.angle_gamma   90.00
#
_symmetry.space_group_name_H-M   'P 1'
#
loop_
_entity.id
_entity.type
_entity.pdbx_description
1 polymer ?
#
loop_
_entity_poly.entity_id
_entity_poly.type
_entity_poly.pdbx_seq_one_letter_code
_entity_poly.pdbx_strand_id
1 'polypeptide(L)'
;MSDSKPISLDRFREKKKKEAAEKKHPGIMVWLYCPKCQTIEYTEVIAPSGRTHMCGMIVEEREVELDLRAEFTIVLYNLKIIDELIKGNQASKIRKLFAKTLDKALFKLKKSEELYLERMGIKNIVPYEGDIEELKAKLPIKETNQLGLWISDFRYKPEERFKQKLDG
;
A
#
# COMPACT_ATOMS: atom_id res chain seq x y z
N MET A 1 -0.88 47.16 -25.40
CA MET A 1 -1.52 46.20 -26.31
C MET A 1 -1.27 44.82 -25.73
N SER A 2 -2.35 44.12 -25.37
CA SER A 2 -2.30 42.82 -24.68
C SER A 2 -2.02 41.71 -25.68
N ASP A 3 -0.79 41.18 -25.67
CA ASP A 3 -0.40 39.98 -26.41
C ASP A 3 -1.10 38.74 -25.85
N SER A 4 -2.33 38.49 -26.27
CA SER A 4 -3.01 37.22 -26.03
C SER A 4 -2.45 36.17 -27.00
N LYS A 5 -1.31 35.56 -26.65
CA LYS A 5 -0.82 34.37 -27.36
C LYS A 5 -1.90 33.28 -27.31
N PRO A 6 -2.34 32.72 -28.45
CA PRO A 6 -3.34 31.66 -28.46
C PRO A 6 -2.80 30.44 -27.71
N ILE A 7 -3.56 29.96 -26.73
CA ILE A 7 -3.23 28.76 -25.96
C ILE A 7 -3.30 27.57 -26.92
N SER A 8 -2.15 27.01 -27.29
CA SER A 8 -2.07 25.80 -28.11
C SER A 8 -2.86 24.65 -27.45
N LEU A 9 -3.77 24.05 -28.22
CA LEU A 9 -4.57 22.89 -27.78
C LEU A 9 -3.69 21.71 -27.36
N ASP A 10 -2.52 21.56 -27.97
CA ASP A 10 -1.56 20.50 -27.63
C ASP A 10 -0.92 20.75 -26.26
N ARG A 11 -0.51 21.99 -25.98
CA ARG A 11 -0.02 22.37 -24.64
C ARG A 11 -1.09 22.17 -23.57
N PHE A 12 -2.36 22.44 -23.89
CA PHE A 12 -3.47 22.22 -22.97
C PHE A 12 -3.71 20.72 -22.69
N ARG A 13 -3.65 19.89 -23.73
CA ARG A 13 -3.76 18.42 -23.61
C ARG A 13 -2.61 17.83 -22.81
N GLU A 14 -1.39 18.27 -23.05
CA GLU A 14 -0.21 17.84 -22.29
C GLU A 14 -0.32 18.24 -20.83
N LYS A 15 -0.74 19.48 -20.54
CA LYS A 15 -0.96 19.94 -19.17
C LYS A 15 -2.02 19.09 -18.46
N LYS A 16 -3.18 18.86 -19.09
CA LYS A 16 -4.23 18.00 -18.53
C LYS A 16 -3.77 16.56 -18.32
N LYS A 17 -2.95 16.01 -19.21
CA LYS A 17 -2.36 14.67 -19.04
C LYS A 17 -1.42 14.62 -17.84
N LYS A 18 -0.56 15.63 -17.67
CA LYS A 18 0.32 15.73 -16.50
C LYS A 18 -0.47 15.89 -15.20
N GLU A 19 -1.46 16.78 -15.19
CA GLU A 19 -2.36 16.97 -14.03
C GLU A 19 -3.11 15.69 -13.68
N ALA A 20 -3.60 14.94 -14.67
CA ALA A 20 -4.25 13.65 -14.44
C ALA A 20 -3.26 12.59 -13.94
N ALA A 21 -2.03 12.57 -14.47
CA ALA A 21 -0.98 11.65 -14.08
C ALA A 21 -0.52 11.89 -12.63
N GLU A 22 -0.55 13.12 -12.14
CA GLU A 22 -0.15 13.52 -10.78
C GLU A 22 -1.31 13.57 -9.78
N LYS A 23 -2.55 13.32 -10.24
CA LYS A 23 -3.73 13.37 -9.38
C LYS A 23 -3.71 12.26 -8.32
N LYS A 24 -3.67 12.69 -7.06
CA LYS A 24 -3.85 11.83 -5.88
C LYS A 24 -5.29 11.33 -5.76
N HIS A 25 -5.45 10.15 -5.16
CA HIS A 25 -6.75 9.61 -4.81
C HIS A 25 -6.85 9.48 -3.27
N PRO A 26 -7.30 10.53 -2.57
CA PRO A 26 -7.35 10.50 -1.11
C PRO A 26 -8.34 9.46 -0.61
N GLY A 27 -7.97 8.76 0.46
CA GLY A 27 -8.84 7.85 1.19
C GLY A 27 -8.37 7.68 2.63
N ILE A 28 -9.19 6.99 3.41
CA ILE A 28 -8.93 6.73 4.83
C ILE A 28 -8.85 5.23 5.03
N MET A 29 -7.83 4.80 5.76
CA MET A 29 -7.73 3.45 6.30
C MET A 29 -7.53 3.52 7.81
N VAL A 30 -8.03 2.52 8.53
CA VAL A 30 -8.06 2.51 9.98
C VAL A 30 -7.19 1.38 10.49
N TRP A 31 -6.20 1.68 11.31
CA TRP A 31 -5.50 0.68 12.12
C TRP A 31 -6.32 0.35 13.36
N LEU A 32 -6.35 -0.93 13.69
CA LEU A 32 -7.09 -1.53 14.79
C LEU A 32 -6.09 -2.20 15.72
N TYR A 33 -6.10 -1.86 17.00
CA TYR A 33 -5.27 -2.48 18.01
C TYR A 33 -6.11 -3.05 19.16
N CYS A 34 -5.88 -4.31 19.51
CA CYS A 34 -6.47 -4.92 20.70
C CYS A 34 -5.44 -4.96 21.84
N PRO A 35 -5.62 -4.21 22.94
CA PRO A 35 -4.66 -4.19 24.04
C PRO A 35 -4.47 -5.55 24.73
N LYS A 36 -5.54 -6.36 24.78
CA LYS A 36 -5.52 -7.69 25.43
C LYS A 36 -4.79 -8.74 24.60
N CYS A 37 -5.07 -8.78 23.30
CA CYS A 37 -4.49 -9.77 22.39
C CYS A 37 -3.17 -9.29 21.76
N GLN A 38 -2.86 -8.00 21.92
CA GLN A 38 -1.73 -7.32 21.28
C GLN A 38 -1.70 -7.51 19.77
N THR A 39 -2.89 -7.62 19.16
CA THR A 39 -3.05 -7.78 17.72
C THR A 39 -3.24 -6.44 17.04
N ILE A 40 -2.61 -6.28 15.88
CA ILE A 40 -2.72 -5.10 15.03
C ILE A 40 -3.24 -5.53 13.67
N GLU A 41 -4.34 -4.93 13.26
CA GLU A 41 -5.03 -5.19 11.99
C GLU A 41 -5.42 -3.86 11.35
N TYR A 42 -5.80 -3.86 10.08
CA TYR A 42 -6.35 -2.66 9.44
C TYR A 42 -7.70 -2.96 8.79
N THR A 43 -8.47 -1.91 8.55
CA THR A 43 -9.73 -1.94 7.82
C THR A 43 -9.97 -0.64 7.06
N GLU A 44 -10.72 -0.75 5.97
CA GLU A 44 -11.20 0.36 5.15
C GLU A 44 -12.54 0.90 5.67
N VAL A 45 -13.16 0.18 6.61
CA VAL A 45 -14.46 0.53 7.18
C VAL A 45 -14.23 1.34 8.45
N ILE A 46 -14.78 2.55 8.50
CA ILE A 46 -14.82 3.35 9.73
C ILE A 46 -16.01 2.86 10.57
N ALA A 47 -15.80 2.58 11.86
CA ALA A 47 -16.86 2.24 12.80
C ALA A 47 -17.07 3.39 13.80
N PRO A 48 -18.08 4.25 13.61
CA PRO A 48 -18.28 5.43 14.47
C PRO A 48 -18.52 5.10 15.95
N SER A 49 -19.06 3.91 16.23
CA SER A 49 -19.34 3.41 17.58
C SER A 49 -18.22 2.52 18.14
N GLY A 50 -17.08 2.42 17.45
CA GLY A 50 -15.98 1.53 17.78
C GLY A 50 -16.28 0.06 17.52
N ARG A 51 -15.27 -0.78 17.73
CA ARG A 51 -15.33 -2.24 17.55
C ARG A 51 -14.96 -2.98 18.83
N THR A 52 -15.49 -4.18 18.96
CA THR A 52 -15.09 -5.12 20.00
C THR A 52 -14.33 -6.26 19.37
N HIS A 53 -13.13 -6.53 19.85
CA HIS A 53 -12.35 -7.69 19.44
C HIS A 53 -13.02 -8.97 19.96
N MET A 54 -12.78 -10.13 19.34
CA MET A 54 -13.37 -11.41 19.76
C MET A 54 -13.09 -11.76 21.23
N CYS A 55 -12.03 -11.19 21.83
CA CYS A 55 -11.70 -11.37 23.24
C CYS A 55 -12.56 -10.53 24.22
N GLY A 56 -13.54 -9.78 23.71
CA GLY A 56 -14.45 -8.91 24.47
C GLY A 56 -13.90 -7.52 24.81
N MET A 57 -12.73 -7.15 24.31
CA MET A 57 -12.12 -5.84 24.58
C MET A 57 -12.44 -4.84 23.47
N ILE A 58 -12.64 -3.57 23.84
CA ILE A 58 -12.77 -2.47 22.88
C ILE A 58 -11.46 -2.29 22.13
N VAL A 59 -11.54 -2.23 20.81
CA VAL A 59 -10.41 -2.03 19.91
C VAL A 59 -10.06 -0.54 19.88
N GLU A 60 -8.78 -0.22 19.95
CA GLU A 60 -8.29 1.13 19.69
C GLU A 60 -8.18 1.33 18.18
N GLU A 61 -8.81 2.39 17.67
CA GLU A 61 -8.84 2.70 16.24
C GLU A 61 -8.01 3.97 15.93
N ARG A 62 -7.23 3.92 14.85
CA ARG A 62 -6.42 5.05 14.36
C ARG A 62 -6.63 5.21 12.86
N GLU A 63 -7.39 6.24 12.49
CA GLU A 63 -7.57 6.63 11.10
C GLU A 63 -6.28 7.23 10.52
N VAL A 64 -5.99 6.88 9.27
CA VAL A 64 -4.85 7.38 8.51
C VAL A 64 -5.35 7.81 7.14
N GLU A 65 -5.21 9.10 6.85
CA GLU A 65 -5.41 9.63 5.51
C GLU A 65 -4.21 9.25 4.63
N LEU A 66 -4.50 8.74 3.44
CA LEU A 66 -3.47 8.30 2.51
C LEU A 66 -3.93 8.43 1.06
N ASP A 67 -2.96 8.41 0.14
CA ASP A 67 -3.23 8.33 -1.28
C ASP A 67 -3.44 6.86 -1.68
N LEU A 68 -4.70 6.47 -1.87
CA LEU A 68 -5.09 5.11 -2.26
C LEU A 68 -4.48 4.73 -3.61
N ARG A 69 -4.24 5.69 -4.51
CA ARG A 69 -3.55 5.43 -5.78
C ARG A 69 -2.09 5.08 -5.54
N ALA A 70 -1.45 5.72 -4.57
CA ALA A 70 -0.08 5.44 -4.20
C ALA A 70 0.04 4.05 -3.56
N GLU A 71 -0.82 3.72 -2.59
CA GLU A 71 -0.87 2.37 -1.99
C GLU A 71 -1.15 1.31 -3.06
N PHE A 72 -2.11 1.56 -3.95
CA PHE A 72 -2.39 0.65 -5.07
C PHE A 72 -1.18 0.40 -5.96
N THR A 73 -0.44 1.47 -6.30
CA THR A 73 0.78 1.36 -7.11
C THR A 73 1.85 0.53 -6.41
N ILE A 74 2.07 0.78 -5.11
CA ILE A 74 3.03 0.03 -4.29
C ILE A 74 2.67 -1.46 -4.26
N VAL A 75 1.39 -1.79 -4.07
CA VAL A 75 0.93 -3.18 -3.99
C VAL A 75 1.10 -3.91 -5.32
N LEU A 76 0.75 -3.27 -6.43
CA LEU A 76 0.97 -3.85 -7.76
C LEU A 76 2.46 -4.12 -8.03
N TYR A 77 3.32 -3.21 -7.61
CA TYR A 77 4.77 -3.38 -7.73
C TYR A 77 5.27 -4.56 -6.86
N ASN A 78 4.82 -4.63 -5.60
CA ASN A 78 5.17 -5.73 -4.70
C ASN A 78 4.68 -7.09 -5.23
N LEU A 79 3.47 -7.17 -5.78
CA LEU A 79 2.95 -8.39 -6.40
C LEU A 79 3.83 -8.86 -7.56
N LYS A 80 4.30 -7.92 -8.40
CA LYS A 80 5.23 -8.24 -9.50
C LYS A 80 6.53 -8.85 -8.97
N ILE A 81 7.14 -8.27 -7.93
CA ILE A 81 8.35 -8.81 -7.31
C ILE A 81 8.09 -10.20 -6.74
N ILE A 82 6.99 -10.39 -6.01
CA ILE A 82 6.64 -11.69 -5.42
C ILE A 82 6.50 -12.75 -6.52
N ASP A 83 5.87 -12.41 -7.64
CA ASP A 83 5.72 -13.32 -8.78
C ASP A 83 7.06 -13.67 -9.44
N GLU A 84 7.97 -12.70 -9.58
CA GLU A 84 9.33 -12.93 -10.09
C GLU A 84 10.14 -13.84 -9.14
N LEU A 85 10.02 -13.62 -7.83
CA LEU A 85 10.66 -14.47 -6.81
C LEU A 85 10.14 -15.91 -6.85
N ILE A 86 8.83 -16.10 -6.97
CA ILE A 86 8.21 -17.44 -7.11
C ILE A 86 8.73 -18.14 -8.37
N LYS A 87 8.74 -17.45 -9.53
CA LYS A 87 9.23 -18.02 -10.80
C LYS A 87 10.71 -18.36 -10.74
N GLY A 88 11.53 -17.47 -10.19
CA GLY A 88 12.98 -17.66 -10.04
C GLY A 88 13.33 -18.84 -9.13
N ASN A 89 12.57 -19.05 -8.05
CA ASN A 89 12.83 -20.14 -7.11
C ASN A 89 12.52 -21.53 -7.71
N GLN A 90 11.52 -21.62 -8.61
CA GLN A 90 11.18 -22.87 -9.31
C GLN A 90 12.25 -23.35 -10.29
N ALA A 91 13.13 -22.46 -10.78
CA ALA A 91 14.17 -22.79 -11.75
C ALA A 91 15.41 -23.50 -11.15
N SER A 92 15.62 -23.46 -9.82
CA SER A 92 16.82 -24.00 -9.18
C SER A 92 16.62 -25.44 -8.66
N LYS A 93 17.19 -26.43 -9.37
CA LYS A 93 17.09 -27.86 -9.02
C LYS A 93 17.72 -28.24 -7.66
N ILE A 94 18.58 -27.40 -7.08
CA ILE A 94 19.39 -27.70 -5.88
C ILE A 94 18.69 -27.27 -4.58
N ARG A 95 17.66 -26.41 -4.62
CA ARG A 95 16.99 -25.85 -3.42
C ARG A 95 15.68 -26.53 -3.00
N LYS A 96 15.32 -27.69 -3.57
CA LYS A 96 13.96 -28.27 -3.50
C LYS A 96 13.31 -28.46 -2.11
N LEU A 97 14.06 -28.55 -1.01
CA LEU A 97 13.47 -28.66 0.34
C LEU A 97 13.21 -27.29 0.98
N PHE A 98 14.21 -26.41 1.02
CA PHE A 98 14.08 -25.04 1.54
C PHE A 98 13.20 -24.16 0.63
N ALA A 99 13.20 -24.44 -0.68
CA ALA A 99 12.35 -23.78 -1.65
C ALA A 99 10.86 -23.96 -1.34
N LYS A 100 10.41 -25.14 -0.89
CA LYS A 100 8.98 -25.38 -0.61
C LYS A 100 8.43 -24.51 0.52
N THR A 101 9.22 -24.30 1.58
CA THR A 101 8.80 -23.45 2.71
C THR A 101 8.78 -21.98 2.29
N LEU A 102 9.80 -21.54 1.55
CA LEU A 102 9.88 -20.17 1.03
C LEU A 102 8.78 -19.90 -0.01
N ASP A 103 8.50 -20.84 -0.92
CA ASP A 103 7.40 -20.75 -1.87
C ASP A 103 6.06 -20.63 -1.14
N LYS A 104 5.82 -21.48 -0.14
CA LYS A 104 4.58 -21.41 0.65
C LYS A 104 4.44 -20.05 1.35
N ALA A 105 5.53 -19.47 1.85
CA ALA A 105 5.53 -18.13 2.43
C ALA A 105 5.25 -17.04 1.38
N LEU A 106 5.90 -17.09 0.21
CA LEU A 106 5.65 -16.17 -0.91
C LEU A 106 4.21 -16.27 -1.43
N PHE A 107 3.65 -17.47 -1.55
CA PHE A 107 2.24 -17.66 -1.94
C PHE A 107 1.27 -17.10 -0.91
N LYS A 108 1.57 -17.24 0.40
CA LYS A 108 0.77 -16.61 1.44
C LYS A 108 0.84 -15.09 1.35
N LEU A 109 2.05 -14.55 1.13
CA LEU A 109 2.27 -13.10 0.98
C LEU A 109 1.54 -12.55 -0.24
N LYS A 110 1.62 -13.24 -1.38
CA LYS A 110 0.87 -12.90 -2.59
C LYS A 110 -0.63 -12.82 -2.30
N LYS A 111 -1.19 -13.86 -1.68
CA LYS A 111 -2.61 -13.90 -1.32
C LYS A 111 -3.02 -12.77 -0.38
N SER A 112 -2.16 -12.39 0.57
CA SER A 112 -2.46 -11.25 1.45
C SER A 112 -2.48 -9.91 0.70
N GLU A 113 -1.59 -9.71 -0.28
CA GLU A 113 -1.59 -8.50 -1.11
C GLU A 113 -2.79 -8.47 -2.07
N GLU A 114 -3.17 -9.60 -2.66
CA GLU A 114 -4.38 -9.72 -3.48
C GLU A 114 -5.65 -9.40 -2.68
N LEU A 115 -5.75 -9.93 -1.45
CA LEU A 115 -6.87 -9.62 -0.56
C LEU A 115 -6.88 -8.15 -0.15
N TYR A 116 -5.71 -7.54 0.06
CA TYR A 116 -5.61 -6.11 0.32
C TYR A 116 -6.14 -5.28 -0.86
N LEU A 117 -5.75 -5.62 -2.10
CA LEU A 117 -6.28 -4.97 -3.29
C LEU A 117 -7.81 -5.07 -3.38
N GLU A 118 -8.35 -6.26 -3.12
CA GLU A 118 -9.79 -6.50 -3.12
C GLU A 118 -10.51 -5.62 -2.10
N ARG A 119 -9.96 -5.54 -0.87
CA ARG A 119 -10.54 -4.77 0.24
C ARG A 119 -10.49 -3.26 0.03
N MET A 120 -9.43 -2.74 -0.58
CA MET A 120 -9.36 -1.32 -0.94
C MET A 120 -10.51 -0.90 -1.86
N GLY A 121 -11.18 -1.84 -2.53
CA GLY A 121 -12.39 -1.56 -3.32
C GLY A 121 -12.12 -0.65 -4.52
N ILE A 122 -10.86 -0.55 -4.93
CA ILE A 122 -10.38 0.37 -5.95
C ILE A 122 -10.86 -0.12 -7.32
N LYS A 123 -11.93 0.51 -7.82
CA LYS A 123 -12.41 0.34 -9.19
C LYS A 123 -11.99 1.57 -10.00
N ASN A 124 -11.34 1.35 -11.14
CA ASN A 124 -10.96 2.38 -12.11
C ASN A 124 -9.89 3.40 -11.67
N ILE A 125 -9.04 3.08 -10.68
CA ILE A 125 -7.82 3.87 -10.43
C ILE A 125 -6.70 3.31 -11.29
N VAL A 126 -6.08 4.18 -12.09
CA VAL A 126 -4.86 3.87 -12.84
C VAL A 126 -3.67 4.07 -11.90
N PRO A 127 -2.70 3.14 -11.80
CA PRO A 127 -1.52 3.33 -10.95
C PRO A 127 -0.69 4.55 -11.40
N TYR A 128 0.25 4.99 -10.55
CA TYR A 128 1.25 5.94 -11.00
C TYR A 128 2.16 5.28 -12.04
N GLU A 129 2.44 6.02 -13.11
CA GLU A 129 3.38 5.63 -14.15
C GLU A 129 4.74 6.28 -13.88
N GLY A 130 5.79 5.63 -14.34
CA GLY A 130 7.18 6.07 -14.16
C GLY A 130 8.12 4.88 -14.05
N ASP A 131 9.42 5.16 -14.14
CA ASP A 131 10.41 4.16 -13.76
C ASP A 131 10.49 4.01 -12.22
N ILE A 132 11.29 3.04 -11.77
CA ILE A 132 11.42 2.71 -10.35
C ILE A 132 11.89 3.90 -9.51
N GLU A 133 12.83 4.70 -10.01
CA GLU A 133 13.43 5.79 -9.25
C GLU A 133 12.49 7.00 -9.21
N GLU A 134 11.80 7.29 -10.30
CA GLU A 134 10.72 8.28 -10.33
C GLU A 134 9.57 7.92 -9.37
N LEU A 135 9.17 6.64 -9.34
CA LEU A 135 8.11 6.18 -8.45
C LEU A 135 8.55 6.25 -6.99
N LYS A 136 9.78 5.84 -6.67
CA LYS A 136 10.31 5.95 -5.30
C LYS A 136 10.35 7.39 -4.79
N ALA A 137 10.65 8.35 -5.66
CA ALA A 137 10.68 9.77 -5.29
C ALA A 137 9.28 10.36 -5.03
N LYS A 138 8.23 9.78 -5.60
CA LYS A 138 6.85 10.31 -5.55
C LYS A 138 5.96 9.60 -4.54
N LEU A 139 6.14 8.29 -4.38
CA LEU A 139 5.30 7.44 -3.55
C LEU A 139 5.73 7.53 -2.07
N PRO A 140 4.81 7.34 -1.11
CA PRO A 140 5.10 7.40 0.32
C PRO A 140 5.79 6.11 0.78
N ILE A 141 6.95 5.79 0.20
CA ILE A 141 7.73 4.60 0.52
C ILE A 141 8.67 4.94 1.67
N LYS A 142 8.50 4.22 2.78
CA LYS A 142 9.31 4.41 3.97
C LYS A 142 10.61 3.61 3.91
N GLU A 143 10.53 2.37 3.46
CA GLU A 143 11.69 1.50 3.28
C GLU A 143 11.45 0.44 2.21
N THR A 144 12.53 -0.25 1.83
CA THR A 144 12.49 -1.44 0.99
C THR A 144 13.03 -2.61 1.80
N ASN A 145 12.28 -3.70 1.90
CA ASN A 145 12.70 -4.84 2.70
C ASN A 145 13.73 -5.71 1.97
N GLN A 146 14.22 -6.76 2.64
CA GLN A 146 15.24 -7.67 2.08
C GLN A 146 14.80 -8.44 0.82
N LEU A 147 13.49 -8.52 0.56
CA LEU A 147 12.93 -9.14 -0.65
C LEU A 147 12.75 -8.12 -1.78
N GLY A 148 13.13 -6.86 -1.57
CA GLY A 148 12.93 -5.78 -2.53
C GLY A 148 11.52 -5.16 -2.49
N LEU A 149 10.66 -5.58 -1.56
CA LEU A 149 9.29 -5.07 -1.47
C LEU A 149 9.29 -3.69 -0.83
N TRP A 150 8.48 -2.80 -1.38
CA TRP A 150 8.28 -1.46 -0.88
C TRP A 150 7.29 -1.48 0.29
N ILE A 151 7.70 -0.85 1.39
CA ILE A 151 6.88 -0.67 2.58
C ILE A 151 6.46 0.79 2.61
N SER A 152 5.16 1.04 2.49
CA SER A 152 4.59 2.38 2.56
C SER A 152 4.64 2.95 3.98
N ASP A 153 4.52 4.27 4.11
CA ASP A 153 4.36 4.95 5.40
C ASP A 153 3.19 4.38 6.20
N PHE A 154 2.08 4.03 5.53
CA PHE A 154 0.91 3.42 6.18
C PHE A 154 1.25 2.09 6.85
N ARG A 155 2.05 1.26 6.19
CA ARG A 155 2.41 -0.11 6.63
C ARG A 155 3.65 -0.16 7.50
N TYR A 156 4.48 0.89 7.51
CA TYR A 156 5.68 0.93 8.33
C TYR A 156 5.33 1.08 9.80
N LYS A 157 5.77 0.10 10.61
CA LYS A 157 5.65 0.07 12.08
C LYS A 157 4.28 0.51 12.61
N PRO A 158 3.20 -0.20 12.26
CA PRO A 158 1.84 0.20 12.66
C PRO A 158 1.66 0.28 14.19
N GLU A 159 2.45 -0.47 14.97
CA GLU A 159 2.45 -0.44 16.42
C GLU A 159 2.82 0.90 17.03
N GLU A 160 3.66 1.71 16.37
CA GLU A 160 4.07 3.02 16.88
C GLU A 160 2.88 3.99 16.99
N ARG A 161 1.79 3.74 16.27
CA ARG A 161 0.55 4.54 16.28
C ARG A 161 -0.25 4.39 17.58
N PHE A 162 0.08 3.38 18.40
CA PHE A 162 -0.64 3.05 19.64
C PHE A 162 0.23 3.24 20.90
N LYS A 163 1.51 3.63 20.76
CA LYS A 163 2.44 3.77 21.90
C LYS A 163 2.22 5.02 22.77
N GLN A 164 1.36 5.96 22.38
CA GLN A 164 1.20 7.27 23.04
C GLN A 164 0.32 7.28 24.32
N LYS A 165 0.13 6.15 25.02
CA LYS A 165 -0.76 6.08 26.20
C LYS A 165 -0.09 5.67 27.53
N LEU A 166 1.24 5.69 27.63
CA LEU A 166 1.92 5.29 28.87
C LEU A 166 2.37 6.43 29.78
N ASP A 167 2.24 7.70 29.37
CA ASP A 167 2.57 8.85 30.22
C ASP A 167 1.32 9.69 30.48
N GLY A 168 0.58 9.35 31.54
CA GLY A 168 -0.59 10.09 32.04
C GLY A 168 -0.96 9.66 33.44
#